data_AF-A0A846C975-F1
#
_entry.id   AF-A0A846C975-F1
#
_cell.length_a   1.000
_cell.length_b   1.000
_cell.length_c   1.000
_cell.angle_alpha   90.00
_cell.angle_beta   90.00
_cell.angle_gamma   90.00
#
_symmetry.space_group_name_H-M   'P 1'
#
loop_
_entity.id
_entity.type
_entity.pdbx_description
1 polymer ?
#
loop_
_entity_poly.entity_id
_entity_poly.type
_entity_poly.pdbx_seq_one_letter_code
_entity_poly.pdbx_strand_id
1 'polypeptide(L)' 'MSDCQSVTASSQWSCSEDLGQEFWQQWEQYRDYLYRCCIKWMGGNPIDAEDALSRAMLKAWEKVQKFA' A
#
# COMPACT_ATOMS: atom_id res chain seq x y z
N MET A 1 -4.45 -32.77 -33.48
CA MET A 1 -5.29 -31.58 -33.73
C MET A 1 -5.91 -31.21 -32.39
N SER A 2 -5.50 -30.20 -31.64
CA SER A 2 -4.49 -29.17 -31.80
C SER A 2 -4.12 -28.70 -30.39
N ASP A 3 -2.83 -28.56 -30.11
CA ASP A 3 -2.33 -27.91 -28.89
C ASP A 3 -2.70 -26.43 -28.91
N CYS A 4 -3.59 -26.00 -28.02
CA CYS A 4 -3.80 -24.58 -27.76
C CYS A 4 -2.96 -24.18 -26.53
N GLN A 5 -1.64 -24.10 -26.75
CA GLN A 5 -0.82 -23.16 -26.00
C GLN A 5 -1.27 -21.76 -26.40
N SER A 6 -2.05 -21.09 -25.56
CA SER A 6 -2.17 -19.64 -25.63
C SER A 6 -1.37 -19.08 -24.48
N VAL A 7 -0.10 -18.82 -24.78
CA VAL A 7 0.71 -17.78 -24.14
C VAL A 7 -0.22 -16.62 -23.80
N THR A 8 -0.45 -16.40 -22.50
CA THR A 8 -1.20 -15.24 -22.04
C THR A 8 -0.29 -14.02 -22.17
N ALA A 9 -0.10 -13.60 -23.41
CA ALA A 9 0.23 -12.24 -23.75
C ALA A 9 -1.04 -11.40 -23.55
N SER A 10 -1.45 -11.24 -22.29
CA SER A 10 -2.22 -10.05 -21.91
C SER A 10 -1.17 -8.95 -21.75
N SER A 11 -0.83 -8.22 -22.82
CA SER A 11 -1.61 -7.06 -23.25
C SER A 11 -1.85 -6.18 -22.00
N GLN A 12 -0.85 -5.40 -21.61
CA GLN A 12 -0.80 -4.02 -22.07
C GLN A 12 -2.03 -3.21 -21.64
N TRP A 13 -2.25 -3.08 -20.32
CA TRP A 13 -2.71 -1.87 -19.63
C TRP A 13 -3.11 -2.23 -18.18
N SER A 14 -2.20 -2.01 -17.22
CA SER A 14 -2.56 -1.69 -15.82
C SER A 14 -1.40 -0.96 -15.14
N CYS A 15 -0.70 -0.06 -15.84
CA CYS A 15 0.48 0.61 -15.28
C CYS A 15 0.18 1.53 -14.08
N SER A 16 -1.09 1.84 -13.81
CA SER A 16 -1.51 2.74 -12.73
C SER A 16 -2.27 2.03 -11.59
N GLU A 17 -2.95 0.92 -11.88
CA GLU A 17 -3.64 0.10 -10.87
C GLU A 17 -2.66 -0.71 -10.01
N ASP A 18 -1.55 -1.14 -10.63
CA ASP A 18 -0.53 -1.99 -10.00
C ASP A 18 0.23 -1.25 -8.90
N LEU A 19 0.62 0.02 -9.12
CA LEU A 19 1.34 0.83 -8.14
C LEU A 19 0.51 1.08 -6.87
N GLY A 20 -0.80 1.29 -7.04
CA GLY A 20 -1.73 1.45 -5.94
C GLY A 20 -1.90 0.16 -5.13
N GLN A 21 -2.04 -0.96 -5.83
CA GLN A 21 -2.20 -2.27 -5.22
C GLN A 21 -0.94 -2.72 -4.48
N GLU A 22 0.25 -2.54 -5.08
CA GLU A 22 1.53 -2.81 -4.43
C GLU A 22 1.73 -1.94 -3.19
N PHE A 23 1.39 -0.64 -3.26
CA PHE A 23 1.46 0.22 -2.09
C PHE A 23 0.55 -0.26 -0.95
N TRP A 24 -0.71 -0.61 -1.23
CA TRP A 24 -1.63 -1.06 -0.18
C TRP A 24 -1.21 -2.40 0.41
N GLN A 25 -0.69 -3.33 -0.40
CA GLN A 25 -0.13 -4.59 0.10
C GLN A 25 1.10 -4.37 1.00
N GLN A 26 1.99 -3.48 0.59
CA GLN A 26 3.16 -3.12 1.41
C GLN A 26 2.72 -2.40 2.68
N TRP A 27 1.80 -1.44 2.57
CA TRP A 27 1.27 -0.68 3.70
C TRP A 27 0.67 -1.59 4.74
N GLU A 28 -0.18 -2.54 4.36
CA GLU A 28 -0.83 -3.47 5.28
C GLU A 28 0.19 -4.38 6.01
N GLN A 29 1.22 -4.86 5.32
CA GLN A 29 2.32 -5.63 5.94
C GLN A 29 3.06 -4.81 7.01
N TYR A 30 3.30 -3.52 6.77
CA TYR A 30 4.00 -2.65 7.72
C TYR A 30 3.08 -1.92 8.70
N ARG A 31 1.75 -1.97 8.50
CA ARG A 31 0.77 -1.21 9.29
C ARG A 31 0.86 -1.54 10.77
N ASP A 32 0.96 -2.82 11.13
CA ASP A 32 1.07 -3.25 12.53
C ASP A 32 2.37 -2.76 13.18
N TYR A 33 3.46 -2.77 12.42
CA TYR A 33 4.75 -2.24 12.88
C TYR A 33 4.70 -0.73 13.07
N LEU A 34 4.11 0.00 12.11
CA LEU A 34 3.92 1.44 12.19
C LEU A 34 3.01 1.82 13.35
N TYR A 35 1.93 1.06 13.57
CA TYR A 35 1.03 1.27 14.70
C TYR A 35 1.76 1.13 16.05
N ARG A 36 2.56 0.07 16.23
CA ARG A 36 3.39 -0.09 17.43
C ARG A 36 4.38 1.07 17.62
N CYS A 37 4.96 1.58 16.54
CA CYS A 37 5.81 2.77 16.58
C CYS A 37 5.02 4.01 17.01
N CYS A 38 3.83 4.22 16.43
CA CYS A 38 2.93 5.32 16.77
C CYS A 38 2.52 5.28 18.25
N ILE A 39 2.16 4.10 18.78
CA ILE A 39 1.85 3.90 20.21
C ILE A 39 3.05 4.28 21.07
N LYS A 40 4.27 3.86 20.70
CA LYS A 40 5.49 4.20 21.43
C LYS A 40 5.80 5.70 21.39
N TRP A 41 5.53 6.38 20.27
CA TRP A 41 5.81 7.80 20.11
C TRP A 41 4.75 8.72 20.74
N MET A 42 3.48 8.31 20.72
CA MET A 42 2.36 9.07 21.32
C MET A 42 2.14 8.73 22.80
N GLY A 43 3.17 8.25 23.49
CA GLY A 43 3.12 8.01 24.94
C GLY A 43 2.13 6.90 25.37
N GLY A 44 1.81 5.97 24.48
CA GLY A 44 0.85 4.90 24.74
C GLY A 44 -0.61 5.28 24.48
N ASN A 45 -0.91 6.48 23.97
CA ASN A 45 -2.27 6.86 23.63
C ASN A 45 -2.70 6.22 22.30
N PRO A 46 -3.67 5.29 22.29
CA PRO A 46 -4.13 4.64 21.06
C PRO A 46 -4.82 5.60 20.10
N ILE A 47 -5.55 6.61 20.62
CA ILE A 47 -6.29 7.57 19.78
C ILE A 47 -5.32 8.40 18.95
N ASP A 48 -4.30 8.95 19.61
CA ASP A 48 -3.27 9.74 18.95
C ASP A 48 -2.41 8.90 18.01
N ALA A 49 -2.17 7.64 18.36
CA ALA A 49 -1.44 6.71 17.50
C ALA A 49 -2.22 6.37 16.21
N GLU A 50 -3.52 6.17 16.30
CA GLU A 50 -4.40 5.96 15.14
C GLU A 50 -4.48 7.20 14.26
N ASP A 51 -4.57 8.40 14.85
CA ASP A 51 -4.56 9.66 14.11
C ASP A 51 -3.21 9.85 13.39
N ALA A 52 -2.09 9.60 14.08
CA ALA A 52 -0.76 9.67 13.50
C ALA A 52 -0.56 8.66 12.36
N LEU A 53 -1.04 7.42 12.53
CA LEU A 53 -0.98 6.38 11.50
C LEU A 53 -1.81 6.77 10.27
N SER A 54 -3.02 7.30 10.47
CA SER A 54 -3.90 7.76 9.40
C SER A 54 -3.27 8.91 8.61
N ARG A 55 -2.64 9.87 9.29
CA ARG A 55 -1.90 10.96 8.63
C ARG A 55 -0.68 10.46 7.87
N ALA A 56 0.04 9.48 8.42
CA ALA A 56 1.18 8.87 7.74
C ALA A 56 0.74 8.16 6.45
N MET A 57 -0.39 7.44 6.51
CA MET A 57 -1.00 6.78 5.35
C MET A 57 -1.33 7.78 4.24
N LEU A 58 -2.05 8.86 4.58
CA LEU A 58 -2.45 9.89 3.61
C LEU A 58 -1.22 10.55 2.96
N LYS A 59 -0.19 10.87 3.73
CA LYS A 59 1.06 11.43 3.20
C LYS A 59 1.81 10.45 2.30
N ALA A 60 1.81 9.18 2.64
CA ALA A 60 2.44 8.15 1.82
C ALA A 60 1.68 7.95 0.50
N TRP A 61 0.34 7.88 0.56
CA TRP A 61 -0.52 7.78 -0.61
C TRP A 61 -0.43 9.01 -1.53
N GLU A 62 -0.34 10.22 -0.97
CA GLU A 62 -0.13 11.45 -1.75
C GLU A 62 1.20 11.40 -2.53
N LYS A 63 2.26 10.82 -1.95
CA LYS A 63 3.52 10.63 -2.67
C LYS A 63 3.37 9.62 -3.79
N VAL A 64 2.73 8.48 -3.52
CA VAL A 64 2.48 7.44 -4.55
C VAL A 64 1.72 8.03 -5.74
N GLN A 65 0.67 8.82 -5.49
CA GLN A 65 -0.05 9.52 -6.55
C GLN A 65 0.78 10.56 -7.33
N LYS A 66 1.83 11.12 -6.71
CA LYS A 66 2.76 12.04 -7.41
C LYS A 66 3.80 11.30 -8.26
N PHE A 67 4.05 10.01 -7.98
CA PHE A 67 5.00 9.18 -8.72
C PHE A 67 4.33 8.23 -9.73
N ALA A 68 3.01 8.04 -9.64
CA ALA A 68 2.16 7.35 -10.62
C ALA A 68 1.83 8.25 -11.83
#